data_AF-A0A1N6HCS7-F1
#
_entry.id   AF-A0A1N6HCS7-F1
#
_cell.length_a   1.000
_cell.length_b   1.000
_cell.length_c   1.000
_cell.angle_alpha   90.00
_cell.angle_beta   90.00
_cell.angle_gamma   90.00
#
_symmetry.space_group_name_H-M   'P 1'
#
loop_
_entity.id
_entity.type
_entity.pdbx_description
1 polymer ?
#
loop_
_entity_poly.entity_id
_entity_poly.type
_entity_poly.pdbx_seq_one_letter_code
_entity_poly.pdbx_strand_id
1 'polypeptide(L)'
;MNELIKTESDVENFEKNLSSYSKSKTGTDLPYLNLVTAFQKFSKYDIHGKRTFTALMDLKLNFIALLVENFLSGAIWNNQNNIKNDESNNILENPSLFIQRIEIHHLNSNYIVRYRAMWDKIMGFFVLFDSEEKFKIFNSSKSRKKAFKKLADEIDFLDPEYVNNILGHIQSFDDKFRTSEVHRFGSLRKYSFLENPFDKPEFIELRDSWNYLLDTLTEIDKIISAVK
;
A
#
# COMPACT_ATOMS: atom_id res chain seq x y z
N MET A 1 18.14 -10.11 -3.26
CA MET A 1 17.18 -10.07 -4.39
C MET A 1 17.89 -9.96 -5.74
N ASN A 2 18.87 -9.05 -5.90
CA ASN A 2 19.74 -8.99 -7.09
C ASN A 2 20.52 -10.28 -7.41
N GLU A 3 20.68 -11.17 -6.43
CA GLU A 3 21.29 -12.49 -6.63
C GLU A 3 20.30 -13.54 -7.16
N LEU A 4 19.00 -13.32 -6.98
CA LEU A 4 17.93 -14.27 -7.33
C LEU A 4 17.32 -13.96 -8.70
N ILE A 5 17.21 -12.68 -9.05
CA ILE A 5 16.64 -12.22 -10.32
C ILE A 5 17.77 -11.70 -11.20
N LYS A 6 18.13 -12.46 -12.24
CA LYS A 6 19.21 -12.12 -13.17
C LYS A 6 18.71 -12.00 -14.61
N THR A 7 17.66 -12.73 -14.93
CA THR A 7 17.09 -12.83 -16.27
C THR A 7 15.64 -12.39 -16.28
N GLU A 8 15.15 -12.11 -17.47
CA GLU A 8 13.73 -11.80 -17.70
C GLU A 8 12.83 -12.96 -17.27
N SER A 9 13.26 -14.20 -17.51
CA SER A 9 12.53 -15.41 -17.09
C SER A 9 12.45 -15.54 -15.56
N ASP A 10 13.47 -15.08 -14.82
CA ASP A 10 13.39 -15.05 -13.34
C ASP A 10 12.30 -14.09 -12.86
N VAL A 11 12.14 -12.94 -13.54
CA VAL A 11 11.09 -11.96 -13.24
C VAL A 11 9.71 -12.52 -13.57
N GLU A 12 9.55 -13.14 -14.75
CA GLU A 12 8.29 -13.78 -15.15
C GLU A 12 7.85 -14.84 -14.12
N ASN A 13 8.78 -15.70 -13.69
CA ASN A 13 8.51 -16.72 -12.68
C ASN A 13 8.16 -16.09 -11.32
N PHE A 14 8.86 -15.02 -10.94
CA PHE A 14 8.55 -14.28 -9.71
C PHE A 14 7.15 -13.66 -9.76
N GLU A 15 6.79 -12.96 -10.84
CA GLU A 15 5.46 -12.36 -11.01
C GLU A 15 4.36 -13.42 -11.02
N LYS A 16 4.59 -14.56 -11.70
CA LYS A 16 3.64 -15.68 -11.71
C LYS A 16 3.39 -16.22 -10.31
N ASN A 17 4.46 -16.40 -9.51
CA ASN A 17 4.35 -16.86 -8.13
C ASN A 17 3.62 -15.83 -7.26
N LEU A 18 3.92 -14.55 -7.44
CA LEU A 18 3.28 -13.48 -6.69
C LEU A 18 1.78 -13.33 -7.04
N SER A 19 1.43 -13.44 -8.32
CA SER A 19 0.05 -13.45 -8.81
C SER A 19 -0.71 -14.67 -8.26
N SER A 20 -0.08 -15.84 -8.26
CA SER A 20 -0.66 -17.07 -7.69
C SER A 20 -0.91 -16.93 -6.19
N TYR A 21 0.05 -16.35 -5.46
CA TYR A 21 -0.11 -16.04 -4.04
C TYR A 21 -1.28 -15.08 -3.80
N SER A 22 -1.32 -13.96 -4.53
CA SER A 22 -2.39 -12.94 -4.43
C SER A 22 -3.77 -13.55 -4.68
N LYS A 23 -3.93 -14.34 -5.76
CA LYS A 23 -5.18 -15.04 -6.10
C LYS A 23 -5.58 -16.04 -5.04
N SER A 24 -4.63 -16.78 -4.46
CA SER A 24 -4.92 -17.75 -3.40
C SER A 24 -5.47 -17.09 -2.12
N LYS A 25 -5.19 -15.79 -1.92
CA LYS A 25 -5.62 -15.04 -0.73
C LYS A 25 -6.82 -14.14 -0.97
N THR A 26 -6.97 -13.62 -2.18
CA THR A 26 -7.98 -12.60 -2.49
C THR A 26 -8.96 -13.00 -3.59
N GLY A 27 -8.76 -14.16 -4.21
CA GLY A 27 -9.52 -14.59 -5.39
C GLY A 27 -9.19 -13.81 -6.67
N THR A 28 -8.35 -12.78 -6.60
CA THR A 28 -7.97 -11.94 -7.74
C THR A 28 -6.50 -11.54 -7.69
N ASP A 29 -6.03 -10.91 -8.76
CA ASP A 29 -4.75 -10.22 -8.81
C ASP A 29 -4.94 -8.89 -9.53
N LEU A 30 -4.27 -7.84 -9.06
CA LEU A 30 -4.38 -6.51 -9.64
C LEU A 30 -3.13 -6.20 -10.47
N PRO A 31 -3.29 -5.80 -11.74
CA PRO A 31 -2.19 -5.76 -12.73
C PRO A 31 -1.30 -4.51 -12.61
N TYR A 32 -1.13 -3.95 -11.40
CA TYR A 32 -0.26 -2.79 -11.18
C TYR A 32 1.20 -3.17 -11.07
N LEU A 33 2.11 -2.27 -11.46
CA LEU A 33 3.57 -2.39 -11.32
C LEU A 33 4.11 -3.65 -12.03
N ASN A 34 3.92 -3.72 -13.35
CA ASN A 34 4.38 -4.85 -14.17
C ASN A 34 5.93 -4.95 -14.14
N LEU A 35 6.43 -5.96 -13.44
CA LEU A 35 7.87 -6.12 -13.19
C LEU A 35 8.62 -6.60 -14.43
N VAL A 36 8.00 -7.39 -15.32
CA VAL A 36 8.64 -7.78 -16.59
C VAL A 36 8.94 -6.54 -17.44
N THR A 37 7.95 -5.66 -17.60
CA THR A 37 8.09 -4.39 -18.32
C THR A 37 9.13 -3.49 -17.67
N ALA A 38 9.09 -3.36 -16.34
CA ALA A 38 10.07 -2.59 -15.59
C ALA A 38 11.50 -3.17 -15.73
N PHE A 39 11.65 -4.50 -15.72
CA PHE A 39 12.93 -5.16 -15.90
C PHE A 39 13.51 -4.84 -17.29
N GLN A 40 12.71 -5.02 -18.34
CA GLN A 40 13.12 -4.70 -19.72
C GLN A 40 13.57 -3.24 -19.87
N LYS A 41 12.89 -2.30 -19.18
CA LYS A 41 13.16 -0.85 -19.27
C LYS A 41 14.24 -0.32 -18.33
N PHE A 42 14.57 -0.99 -17.24
CA PHE A 42 15.50 -0.44 -16.24
C PHE A 42 16.67 -1.36 -15.90
N SER A 43 16.45 -2.68 -15.80
CA SER A 43 17.47 -3.58 -15.21
C SER A 43 18.67 -3.83 -16.14
N LYS A 44 18.45 -3.68 -17.45
CA LYS A 44 19.48 -3.80 -18.50
C LYS A 44 20.43 -2.59 -18.56
N TYR A 45 20.11 -1.52 -17.82
CA TYR A 45 20.86 -0.27 -17.81
C TYR A 45 21.84 -0.20 -16.62
N ASP A 46 22.28 1.01 -16.31
CA ASP A 46 23.27 1.33 -15.30
C ASP A 46 22.82 1.00 -13.85
N ILE A 47 23.64 1.39 -12.88
CA ILE A 47 23.38 1.16 -11.45
C ILE A 47 22.04 1.81 -11.03
N HIS A 48 21.72 2.96 -11.60
CA HIS A 48 20.49 3.68 -11.32
C HIS A 48 19.27 2.86 -11.79
N GLY A 49 19.27 2.38 -13.04
CA GLY A 49 18.20 1.53 -13.56
C GLY A 49 17.94 0.28 -12.70
N LYS A 50 19.00 -0.40 -12.25
CA LYS A 50 18.88 -1.56 -11.35
C LYS A 50 18.24 -1.21 -10.01
N ARG A 51 18.55 -0.04 -9.45
CA ARG A 51 17.96 0.44 -8.19
C ARG A 51 16.50 0.84 -8.37
N THR A 52 16.15 1.49 -9.48
CA THR A 52 14.77 1.83 -9.84
C THR A 52 13.91 0.57 -10.00
N PHE A 53 14.42 -0.46 -10.69
CA PHE A 53 13.75 -1.77 -10.76
C PHE A 53 13.56 -2.39 -9.37
N THR A 54 14.59 -2.38 -8.53
CA THR A 54 14.51 -2.93 -7.17
C THR A 54 13.46 -2.20 -6.33
N ALA A 55 13.36 -0.87 -6.45
CA ALA A 55 12.35 -0.08 -5.77
C ALA A 55 10.92 -0.44 -6.21
N LEU A 56 10.70 -0.68 -7.51
CA LEU A 56 9.41 -1.13 -8.04
C LEU A 56 9.00 -2.52 -7.55
N MET A 57 9.96 -3.44 -7.49
CA MET A 57 9.72 -4.77 -6.94
C MET A 57 9.33 -4.72 -5.46
N ASP A 58 10.02 -3.88 -4.66
CA ASP A 58 9.63 -3.65 -3.26
C ASP A 58 8.23 -3.02 -3.16
N LEU A 59 7.90 -2.04 -4.01
CA LEU A 59 6.56 -1.48 -4.09
C LEU A 59 5.50 -2.56 -4.41
N LYS A 60 5.73 -3.42 -5.41
CA LYS A 60 4.80 -4.51 -5.77
C LYS A 60 4.58 -5.46 -4.60
N LEU A 61 5.63 -5.87 -3.90
CA LEU A 61 5.50 -6.74 -2.72
C LEU A 61 4.66 -6.09 -1.61
N ASN A 62 4.88 -4.80 -1.33
CA ASN A 62 4.13 -4.10 -0.29
C ASN A 62 2.68 -3.84 -0.70
N PHE A 63 2.44 -3.55 -1.98
CA PHE A 63 1.10 -3.46 -2.54
C PHE A 63 0.32 -4.76 -2.39
N ILE A 64 0.92 -5.90 -2.75
CA ILE A 64 0.26 -7.21 -2.61
C ILE A 64 -0.02 -7.54 -1.14
N ALA A 65 0.91 -7.23 -0.22
CA ALA A 65 0.66 -7.41 1.21
C ALA A 65 -0.52 -6.56 1.71
N LEU A 66 -0.59 -5.29 1.28
CA LEU A 66 -1.73 -4.41 1.61
C LEU A 66 -3.05 -4.91 1.02
N LEU A 67 -3.03 -5.35 -0.23
CA LEU A 67 -4.21 -5.91 -0.92
C LEU A 67 -4.76 -7.11 -0.15
N VAL A 68 -3.88 -8.03 0.27
CA VAL A 68 -4.25 -9.21 1.07
C VAL A 68 -4.86 -8.79 2.41
N GLU A 69 -4.22 -7.88 3.15
CA GLU A 69 -4.74 -7.39 4.43
C GLU A 69 -6.12 -6.73 4.28
N ASN A 70 -6.28 -5.90 3.23
CA ASN A 70 -7.53 -5.21 2.93
C ASN A 70 -8.67 -6.20 2.60
N PHE A 71 -8.38 -7.19 1.74
CA PHE A 71 -9.36 -8.19 1.31
C PHE A 71 -9.76 -9.14 2.45
N LEU A 72 -8.79 -9.65 3.22
CA LEU A 72 -9.06 -10.58 4.32
C LEU A 72 -9.94 -9.94 5.39
N SER A 73 -9.72 -8.65 5.70
CA SER A 73 -10.57 -7.93 6.66
C SER A 73 -12.03 -7.87 6.21
N GLY A 74 -12.26 -7.62 4.91
CA GLY A 74 -13.61 -7.66 4.32
C GLY A 74 -14.19 -9.07 4.24
N ALA A 75 -13.38 -10.08 3.95
CA ALA A 75 -13.82 -11.48 3.88
C ALA A 75 -14.29 -12.00 5.25
N ILE A 76 -13.54 -11.73 6.32
CA ILE A 76 -13.93 -12.09 7.70
C ILE A 76 -15.25 -11.41 8.06
N TRP A 77 -15.41 -10.13 7.71
CA TRP A 77 -16.65 -9.38 7.93
C TRP A 77 -17.86 -9.96 7.18
N ASN A 78 -17.68 -10.32 5.91
CA ASN A 78 -18.76 -10.92 5.13
C ASN A 78 -19.14 -12.31 5.67
N ASN A 79 -18.16 -13.09 6.12
CA ASN A 79 -18.43 -14.37 6.78
C ASN A 79 -19.22 -14.20 8.09
N GLN A 80 -18.93 -13.17 8.90
CA GLN A 80 -19.72 -12.84 10.09
C GLN A 80 -21.19 -12.60 9.76
N ASN A 81 -21.44 -11.78 8.72
CA ASN A 81 -22.81 -11.43 8.31
C ASN A 81 -23.59 -12.60 7.69
N ASN A 82 -22.92 -13.69 7.32
CA ASN A 82 -23.55 -14.93 6.89
C ASN A 82 -23.96 -15.84 8.07
N ILE A 83 -23.43 -15.62 9.28
CA ILE A 83 -23.82 -16.32 10.53
C ILE A 83 -25.12 -15.70 11.08
N LYS A 84 -26.11 -15.49 10.22
CA LYS A 84 -27.23 -14.58 10.49
C LYS A 84 -28.40 -15.15 11.29
N ASN A 85 -28.31 -16.36 11.85
CA ASN A 85 -29.56 -17.08 12.19
C ASN A 85 -29.73 -17.71 13.57
N ASP A 86 -28.79 -17.72 14.53
CA ASP A 86 -29.15 -18.44 15.78
C ASP A 86 -28.57 -18.03 17.13
N GLU A 87 -27.54 -17.19 17.27
CA GLU A 87 -26.96 -16.93 18.60
C GLU A 87 -26.55 -15.47 18.78
N SER A 88 -26.87 -14.94 19.95
CA SER A 88 -26.49 -13.63 20.51
C SER A 88 -25.43 -12.87 19.70
N ASN A 89 -25.83 -11.74 19.08
CA ASN A 89 -24.91 -10.76 18.49
C ASN A 89 -24.01 -10.08 19.54
N ASN A 90 -24.14 -10.41 20.82
CA ASN A 90 -23.26 -9.89 21.85
C ASN A 90 -21.88 -10.54 21.73
N ILE A 91 -20.92 -9.74 21.24
CA ILE A 91 -19.51 -10.12 21.12
C ILE A 91 -18.90 -10.64 22.43
N LEU A 92 -19.41 -10.21 23.59
CA LEU A 92 -18.93 -10.65 24.90
C LEU A 92 -19.41 -12.06 25.27
N GLU A 93 -20.48 -12.54 24.64
CA GLU A 93 -21.07 -13.87 24.87
C GLU A 93 -20.70 -14.87 23.78
N ASN A 94 -20.15 -14.39 22.65
CA ASN A 94 -19.78 -15.21 21.50
C ASN A 94 -18.25 -15.17 21.25
N PRO A 95 -17.48 -16.16 21.78
CA PRO A 95 -16.03 -16.21 21.60
C PRO A 95 -15.57 -16.26 20.15
N SER A 96 -16.34 -16.90 19.26
CA SER A 96 -16.01 -16.98 17.83
C SER A 96 -16.10 -15.61 17.16
N LEU A 97 -17.17 -14.87 17.44
CA LEU A 97 -17.34 -13.49 16.99
C LEU A 97 -16.23 -12.60 17.56
N PHE A 98 -15.89 -12.74 18.83
CA PHE A 98 -14.79 -11.99 19.45
C PHE A 98 -13.44 -12.22 18.75
N ILE A 99 -13.08 -13.49 18.47
CA ILE A 99 -11.82 -13.83 17.77
C ILE A 99 -11.77 -13.15 16.40
N GLN A 100 -12.84 -13.29 15.60
CA GLN A 100 -12.89 -12.70 14.27
C GLN A 100 -12.82 -11.16 14.31
N ARG A 101 -13.36 -10.53 15.36
CA ARG A 101 -13.26 -9.06 15.56
C ARG A 101 -11.85 -8.63 15.93
N ILE A 102 -11.15 -9.42 16.74
CA ILE A 102 -9.72 -9.22 17.02
C ILE A 102 -8.90 -9.34 15.73
N GLU A 103 -9.21 -10.31 14.86
CA GLU A 103 -8.54 -10.47 13.57
C GLU A 103 -8.76 -9.27 12.64
N ILE A 104 -10.01 -8.79 12.51
CA ILE A 104 -10.32 -7.57 11.75
C ILE A 104 -9.54 -6.37 12.30
N HIS A 105 -9.54 -6.19 13.63
CA HIS A 105 -8.81 -5.11 14.28
C HIS A 105 -7.30 -5.18 13.99
N HIS A 106 -6.72 -6.39 14.08
CA HIS A 106 -5.31 -6.63 13.78
C HIS A 106 -4.97 -6.29 12.33
N LEU A 107 -5.76 -6.78 11.37
CA LEU A 107 -5.56 -6.52 9.94
C LEU A 107 -5.63 -5.02 9.62
N ASN A 108 -6.60 -4.29 10.19
CA ASN A 108 -6.74 -2.86 9.93
C ASN A 108 -5.65 -2.02 10.59
N SER A 109 -5.20 -2.41 11.78
CA SER A 109 -4.08 -1.76 12.46
C SER A 109 -2.77 -1.93 11.66
N ASN A 110 -2.53 -3.15 11.14
CA ASN A 110 -1.38 -3.41 10.27
C ASN A 110 -1.48 -2.66 8.94
N TYR A 111 -2.67 -2.62 8.34
CA TYR A 111 -2.93 -1.87 7.11
C TYR A 111 -2.51 -0.42 7.27
N ILE A 112 -2.84 0.26 8.38
CA ILE A 112 -2.48 1.67 8.60
C ILE A 112 -0.97 1.90 8.52
N VAL A 113 -0.19 1.08 9.22
CA VAL A 113 1.27 1.22 9.27
C VAL A 113 1.88 0.91 7.90
N ARG A 114 1.42 -0.15 7.25
CA ARG A 114 1.92 -0.57 5.94
C ARG A 114 1.52 0.40 4.84
N TYR A 115 0.31 0.95 4.89
CA TYR A 115 -0.20 1.94 3.96
C TYR A 115 0.64 3.21 4.04
N ARG A 116 0.96 3.64 5.26
CA ARG A 116 1.87 4.77 5.43
C ARG A 116 3.28 4.47 4.90
N ALA A 117 3.83 3.29 5.19
CA ALA A 117 5.15 2.91 4.69
C ALA A 117 5.17 2.85 3.15
N MET A 118 4.08 2.41 2.52
CA MET A 118 3.91 2.41 1.07
C MET A 118 4.07 3.81 0.48
N TRP A 119 3.47 4.84 1.10
CA TRP A 119 3.64 6.23 0.65
C TRP A 119 5.07 6.75 0.74
N ASP A 120 5.84 6.37 1.78
CA ASP A 120 7.27 6.74 1.83
C ASP A 120 8.05 6.10 0.68
N LYS A 121 7.71 4.86 0.31
CA LYS A 121 8.32 4.16 -0.83
C LYS A 121 7.90 4.77 -2.17
N ILE A 122 6.64 5.17 -2.33
CA ILE A 122 6.14 5.85 -3.55
C ILE A 122 6.85 7.18 -3.75
N MET A 123 6.91 8.03 -2.72
CA MET A 123 7.64 9.30 -2.79
C MET A 123 9.12 9.05 -3.11
N GLY A 124 9.73 8.04 -2.46
CA GLY A 124 11.10 7.64 -2.74
C GLY A 124 11.31 7.15 -4.17
N PHE A 125 10.36 6.40 -4.72
CA PHE A 125 10.40 5.93 -6.09
C PHE A 125 10.36 7.10 -7.07
N PHE A 126 9.43 8.05 -6.94
CA PHE A 126 9.39 9.21 -7.84
C PHE A 126 10.69 10.00 -7.85
N VAL A 127 11.27 10.26 -6.66
CA VAL A 127 12.55 10.96 -6.55
C VAL A 127 13.69 10.12 -7.13
N LEU A 128 13.71 8.81 -6.87
CA LEU A 128 14.73 7.92 -7.42
C LEU A 128 14.63 7.81 -8.93
N PHE A 129 13.42 7.78 -9.48
CA PHE A 129 13.19 7.70 -10.91
C PHE A 129 13.72 8.92 -11.66
N ASP A 130 13.65 10.10 -11.03
CA ASP A 130 14.23 11.34 -11.57
C ASP A 130 15.76 11.41 -11.41
N SER A 131 16.27 11.20 -10.19
CA SER A 131 17.70 11.39 -9.89
C SER A 131 18.19 10.63 -8.66
N GLU A 132 19.33 9.94 -8.80
CA GLU A 132 20.01 9.32 -7.64
C GLU A 132 20.44 10.34 -6.58
N GLU A 133 20.84 11.54 -7.00
CA GLU A 133 21.35 12.57 -6.09
C GLU A 133 20.22 13.13 -5.24
N LYS A 134 19.10 13.49 -5.88
CA LYS A 134 17.89 13.89 -5.18
C LYS A 134 17.40 12.78 -4.25
N PHE A 135 17.50 11.51 -4.66
CA PHE A 135 17.11 10.39 -3.81
C PHE A 135 17.98 10.26 -2.56
N LYS A 136 19.29 10.51 -2.64
CA LYS A 136 20.17 10.52 -1.45
C LYS A 136 19.78 11.61 -0.46
N ILE A 137 19.40 12.80 -0.96
CA ILE A 137 18.90 13.90 -0.14
C ILE A 137 17.56 13.52 0.51
N PHE A 138 16.62 13.00 -0.28
CA PHE A 138 15.37 12.47 0.24
C PHE A 138 15.63 11.41 1.32
N ASN A 139 16.56 10.49 1.08
CA ASN A 139 16.87 9.36 1.96
C ASN A 139 17.45 9.75 3.32
N SER A 140 18.21 10.84 3.36
CA SER A 140 18.81 11.36 4.59
C SER A 140 17.93 12.36 5.33
N SER A 141 16.80 12.77 4.74
CA SER A 141 15.95 13.80 5.32
C SER A 141 15.18 13.32 6.56
N LYS A 142 15.08 14.19 7.57
CA LYS A 142 14.30 13.93 8.80
C LYS A 142 12.79 13.83 8.54
N SER A 143 12.29 14.53 7.53
CA SER A 143 10.88 14.54 7.16
C SER A 143 10.74 14.27 5.66
N ARG A 144 10.43 13.02 5.32
CA ARG A 144 10.27 12.57 3.93
C ARG A 144 9.22 13.37 3.17
N LYS A 145 8.07 13.66 3.79
CA LYS A 145 7.00 14.47 3.16
C LYS A 145 7.48 15.87 2.76
N LYS A 146 8.20 16.55 3.66
CA LYS A 146 8.73 17.90 3.38
C LYS A 146 9.85 17.87 2.34
N ALA A 147 10.70 16.85 2.37
CA ALA A 147 11.75 16.68 1.38
C ALA A 147 11.17 16.36 0.00
N PHE A 148 10.19 15.45 -0.07
CA PHE A 148 9.49 15.12 -1.31
C PHE A 148 8.87 16.37 -1.94
N LYS A 149 8.12 17.17 -1.17
CA LYS A 149 7.52 18.41 -1.67
C LYS A 149 8.53 19.31 -2.39
N LYS A 150 9.68 19.56 -1.74
CA LYS A 150 10.72 20.43 -2.29
C LYS A 150 11.37 19.85 -3.55
N LEU A 151 11.62 18.54 -3.57
CA LEU A 151 12.28 17.89 -4.69
C LEU A 151 11.34 17.71 -5.88
N ALA A 152 10.05 17.48 -5.62
CA ALA A 152 9.04 17.25 -6.65
C ALA A 152 8.78 18.48 -7.51
N ASP A 153 9.00 19.69 -6.98
CA ASP A 153 8.93 20.95 -7.75
C ASP A 153 9.96 21.00 -8.90
N GLU A 154 10.99 20.16 -8.84
CA GLU A 154 12.06 20.06 -9.85
C GLU A 154 11.97 18.77 -10.69
N ILE A 155 10.87 18.02 -10.62
CA ILE A 155 10.68 16.77 -11.35
C ILE A 155 9.65 16.99 -12.47
N ASP A 156 10.11 17.04 -13.71
CA ASP A 156 9.33 17.49 -14.87
C ASP A 156 8.04 16.69 -15.12
N PHE A 157 8.02 15.40 -14.78
CA PHE A 157 6.85 14.54 -15.00
C PHE A 157 5.84 14.57 -13.84
N LEU A 158 6.12 15.29 -12.76
CA LEU A 158 5.20 15.44 -11.63
C LEU A 158 4.47 16.77 -11.71
N ASP A 159 3.16 16.68 -11.90
CA ASP A 159 2.30 17.86 -11.80
C ASP A 159 2.24 18.37 -10.34
N PRO A 160 2.45 19.67 -10.08
CA PRO A 160 2.41 20.23 -8.74
C PRO A 160 1.06 20.06 -8.02
N GLU A 161 -0.06 20.09 -8.74
CA GLU A 161 -1.38 19.88 -8.16
C GLU A 161 -1.52 18.43 -7.67
N TYR A 162 -1.12 17.47 -8.50
CA TYR A 162 -1.05 16.05 -8.14
C TYR A 162 -0.18 15.80 -6.88
N VAL A 163 1.00 16.41 -6.81
CA VAL A 163 1.89 16.31 -5.64
C VAL A 163 1.22 16.86 -4.38
N ASN A 164 0.56 18.02 -4.47
CA ASN A 164 -0.13 18.62 -3.33
C ASN A 164 -1.33 17.75 -2.88
N ASN A 165 -2.05 17.14 -3.81
CA ASN A 165 -3.16 16.23 -3.51
C ASN A 165 -2.68 14.98 -2.76
N ILE A 166 -1.60 14.34 -3.22
CA ILE A 166 -0.99 13.19 -2.52
C ILE A 166 -0.56 13.60 -1.10
N LEU A 167 0.15 14.73 -0.98
CA LEU A 167 0.66 15.17 0.32
C LEU A 167 -0.46 15.55 1.30
N GLY A 168 -1.53 16.17 0.79
CA GLY A 168 -2.74 16.47 1.54
C GLY A 168 -3.42 15.20 2.04
N HIS A 169 -3.57 14.20 1.18
CA HIS A 169 -4.10 12.89 1.54
C HIS A 169 -3.26 12.19 2.62
N ILE A 170 -1.93 12.09 2.43
CA ILE A 170 -1.04 11.48 3.41
C ILE A 170 -1.12 12.20 4.75
N GLN A 171 -1.21 13.54 4.75
CA GLN A 171 -1.36 14.32 5.99
C GLN A 171 -2.69 14.01 6.68
N SER A 172 -3.81 14.03 5.94
CA SER A 172 -5.13 13.67 6.45
C SER A 172 -5.14 12.25 7.05
N PHE A 173 -4.54 11.29 6.34
CA PHE A 173 -4.40 9.91 6.80
C PHE A 173 -3.54 9.80 8.07
N ASP A 174 -2.40 10.49 8.11
CA ASP A 174 -1.51 10.51 9.27
C ASP A 174 -2.21 11.08 10.52
N ASP A 175 -3.00 12.16 10.36
CA ASP A 175 -3.69 12.83 11.45
C ASP A 175 -4.85 12.01 11.99
N LYS A 176 -5.62 11.37 11.11
CA LYS A 176 -6.77 10.53 11.48
C LYS A 176 -6.36 9.18 12.05
N PHE A 177 -5.50 8.45 11.34
CA PHE A 177 -5.24 7.04 11.63
C PHE A 177 -3.88 6.82 12.28
N ARG A 178 -2.78 7.27 11.66
CA ARG A 178 -1.45 6.91 12.17
C ARG A 178 -1.18 7.49 13.56
N THR A 179 -1.38 8.79 13.74
CA THR A 179 -1.12 9.45 15.03
C THR A 179 -2.00 8.88 16.13
N SER A 180 -3.26 8.54 15.79
CA SER A 180 -4.18 7.96 16.77
C SER A 180 -3.81 6.52 17.12
N GLU A 181 -3.51 5.66 16.14
CA GLU A 181 -3.17 4.25 16.36
C GLU A 181 -1.76 4.01 16.90
N VAL A 182 -0.77 4.78 16.44
CA VAL A 182 0.65 4.54 16.77
C VAL A 182 1.08 5.33 18.01
N HIS A 183 0.48 6.49 18.27
CA HIS A 183 0.94 7.40 19.32
C HIS A 183 -0.12 7.71 20.38
N ARG A 184 -1.37 7.27 20.23
CA ARG A 184 -2.47 7.53 21.17
C ARG A 184 -3.33 6.28 21.37
N PHE A 185 -4.50 6.47 21.98
CA PHE A 185 -5.54 5.45 22.05
C PHE A 185 -6.27 5.43 20.70
N GLY A 186 -5.92 4.45 19.85
CA GLY A 186 -6.39 4.27 18.47
C GLY A 186 -7.85 4.63 18.20
N SER A 187 -8.09 5.32 17.07
CA SER A 187 -9.42 5.69 16.60
C SER A 187 -10.26 4.46 16.22
N LEU A 188 -9.65 3.46 15.57
CA LEU A 188 -10.32 2.23 15.16
C LEU A 188 -10.71 1.36 16.34
N ARG A 189 -9.93 1.34 17.43
CA ARG A 189 -10.23 0.53 18.62
C ARG A 189 -11.63 0.82 19.18
N LYS A 190 -12.06 2.08 19.14
CA LYS A 190 -13.38 2.51 19.64
C LYS A 190 -14.53 1.82 18.91
N TYR A 191 -14.33 1.47 17.65
CA TYR A 191 -15.37 0.97 16.78
C TYR A 191 -15.22 -0.51 16.44
N SER A 192 -14.00 -1.06 16.52
CA SER A 192 -13.66 -2.41 16.06
C SER A 192 -14.50 -3.54 16.67
N PHE A 193 -15.08 -3.31 17.86
CA PHE A 193 -15.89 -4.28 18.59
C PHE A 193 -17.39 -3.92 18.66
N LEU A 194 -17.81 -2.89 17.91
CA LEU A 194 -19.23 -2.59 17.74
C LEU A 194 -19.89 -3.65 16.83
N GLU A 195 -21.22 -3.68 16.85
CA GLU A 195 -22.01 -4.57 16.01
C GLU A 195 -21.72 -4.33 14.51
N ASN A 196 -21.65 -3.06 14.09
CA ASN A 196 -21.36 -2.66 12.71
C ASN A 196 -20.19 -1.66 12.64
N PRO A 197 -18.93 -2.12 12.66
CA PRO A 197 -17.76 -1.25 12.55
C PRO A 197 -17.60 -0.65 11.15
N PHE A 198 -17.99 -1.38 10.10
CA PHE A 198 -17.79 -0.96 8.71
C PHE A 198 -18.73 0.17 8.26
N ASP A 199 -19.81 0.41 9.00
CA ASP A 199 -20.69 1.56 8.78
C ASP A 199 -20.14 2.84 9.44
N LYS A 200 -19.02 2.74 10.18
CA LYS A 200 -18.41 3.90 10.82
C LYS A 200 -17.59 4.69 9.82
N PRO A 201 -17.68 6.03 9.84
CA PRO A 201 -16.91 6.90 8.95
C PRO A 201 -15.43 6.56 8.91
N GLU A 202 -14.83 6.20 10.05
CA GLU A 202 -13.42 5.85 10.16
C GLU A 202 -13.05 4.60 9.34
N PHE A 203 -13.92 3.60 9.29
CA PHE A 203 -13.70 2.41 8.47
C PHE A 203 -13.92 2.71 6.99
N ILE A 204 -14.95 3.49 6.66
CA ILE A 204 -15.23 3.93 5.28
C ILE A 204 -14.02 4.71 4.73
N GLU A 205 -13.56 5.72 5.46
CA GLU A 205 -12.40 6.53 5.07
C GLU A 205 -11.10 5.72 4.99
N LEU A 206 -10.90 4.74 5.89
CA LEU A 206 -9.76 3.83 5.82
C LEU A 206 -9.78 3.03 4.51
N ARG A 207 -10.95 2.57 4.08
CA ARG A 207 -11.11 1.86 2.79
C ARG A 207 -10.98 2.80 1.61
N ASP A 208 -11.54 4.00 1.68
CA ASP A 208 -11.45 5.00 0.60
C ASP A 208 -10.00 5.44 0.34
N SER A 209 -9.14 5.37 1.36
CA SER A 209 -7.69 5.60 1.18
C SER A 209 -7.05 4.66 0.15
N TRP A 210 -7.63 3.47 -0.06
CA TRP A 210 -7.18 2.53 -1.07
C TRP A 210 -7.23 3.12 -2.48
N ASN A 211 -8.24 3.92 -2.79
CA ASN A 211 -8.44 4.49 -4.13
C ASN A 211 -7.28 5.44 -4.50
N TYR A 212 -6.83 6.29 -3.57
CA TYR A 212 -5.65 7.14 -3.78
C TYR A 212 -4.39 6.34 -4.11
N LEU A 213 -4.24 5.16 -3.49
CA LEU A 213 -3.11 4.29 -3.79
C LEU A 213 -3.24 3.71 -5.21
N LEU A 214 -4.41 3.22 -5.59
CA LEU A 214 -4.64 2.67 -6.94
C LEU A 214 -4.41 3.71 -8.04
N ASP A 215 -4.90 4.93 -7.84
CA ASP A 215 -4.70 6.03 -8.78
C ASP A 215 -3.20 6.33 -8.93
N THR A 216 -2.46 6.43 -7.81
CA THR A 216 -1.02 6.66 -7.88
C THR A 216 -0.23 5.51 -8.51
N LEU A 217 -0.62 4.26 -8.26
CA LEU A 217 0.01 3.10 -8.91
C LEU A 217 -0.24 3.11 -10.42
N THR A 218 -1.42 3.55 -10.85
CA THR A 218 -1.75 3.74 -12.27
C THR A 218 -0.84 4.78 -12.91
N GLU A 219 -0.58 5.90 -12.23
CA GLU A 219 0.36 6.92 -12.71
C GLU A 219 1.81 6.40 -12.79
N ILE A 220 2.24 5.58 -11.82
CA ILE A 220 3.55 4.93 -11.89
C ILE A 220 3.66 4.03 -13.12
N ASP A 221 2.64 3.21 -13.39
CA ASP A 221 2.64 2.35 -14.58
C ASP A 221 2.70 3.15 -15.88
N LYS A 222 1.96 4.27 -15.98
CA LYS A 222 2.02 5.19 -17.13
C LYS A 222 3.43 5.74 -17.33
N ILE A 223 4.07 6.21 -16.25
CA ILE A 223 5.44 6.74 -16.27
C ILE A 223 6.42 5.67 -16.78
N ILE A 224 6.33 4.45 -16.25
CA ILE A 224 7.17 3.32 -16.68
C ILE A 224 6.93 3.04 -18.16
N SER A 225 5.67 2.93 -18.60
CA SER A 225 5.32 2.66 -19.99
C SER A 225 5.84 3.73 -20.97
N ALA A 226 5.98 4.99 -20.54
CA ALA A 226 6.48 6.08 -21.38
C ALA A 226 8.01 6.08 -21.60
N VAL A 227 8.79 5.36 -20.78
CA VAL A 227 10.24 5.25 -20.94
C VAL A 227 10.59 4.55 -22.26
N LYS A 228 11.43 5.18 -23.08
CA LYS A 228 11.86 4.62 -24.38
C LYS A 228 12.97 3.59 -24.23
#